data_AF-A0A835BDD0-F1
#
_entry.id   AF-A0A835BDD0-F1
#
_cell.length_a   1.000
_cell.length_b   1.000
_cell.length_c   1.000
_cell.angle_alpha   90.00
_cell.angle_beta   90.00
_cell.angle_gamma   90.00
#
_symmetry.space_group_name_H-M   'P 1'
#
loop_
_entity.id
_entity.type
_entity.pdbx_description
1 polymer ?
#
loop_
_entity_poly.entity_id
_entity_poly.type
_entity_poly.pdbx_seq_one_letter_code
_entity_poly.pdbx_strand_id
1 'polypeptide(L)'
;MTNTASAPPSAGVARALADGDGSGAGATDLRLLLALLAARDGRFDEAIRRYGEAARGDPSDHRPKALGHVLCLMTGRPVGDLRWEDADDIPRALAGDAAKVAQLFALVDELVVAAALGGAPFAIRPEEEGGFLPQSNLGVVRSAADRAGVGLAVALRDDEMPVAKRLQLAALRAFLHVSVESLFKTSTVFVAKFTKPKEGEDQESDKEAAA
;
A
#
# COMPACT_ATOMS: atom_id res chain seq x y z
N MET A 1 32.79 -7.67 20.64
CA MET A 1 31.32 -7.65 20.68
C MET A 1 30.85 -6.22 20.52
N THR A 2 30.51 -5.82 19.29
CA THR A 2 29.81 -4.56 18.99
C THR A 2 28.71 -4.91 18.03
N ASN A 3 27.48 -4.86 18.54
CA ASN A 3 26.26 -5.24 17.89
C ASN A 3 25.86 -4.13 16.91
N THR A 4 26.14 -4.29 15.62
CA THR A 4 25.51 -3.48 14.56
C THR A 4 24.13 -4.05 14.29
N ALA A 5 23.18 -3.68 15.15
CA ALA A 5 21.77 -3.87 14.91
C ALA A 5 21.40 -3.24 13.56
N SER A 6 20.92 -4.08 12.64
CA SER A 6 20.32 -3.68 11.37
C SER A 6 19.27 -2.60 11.62
N ALA A 7 19.40 -1.46 10.93
CA ALA A 7 18.59 -0.27 11.19
C ALA A 7 17.10 -0.52 10.90
N PRO A 8 16.18 -0.02 11.75
CA PRO A 8 14.74 -0.12 11.53
C PRO A 8 14.28 0.64 10.25
N PRO A 9 13.08 0.32 9.73
CA PRO A 9 12.57 0.72 8.41
C PRO A 9 12.36 2.23 8.17
N SER A 10 12.73 3.09 9.12
CA SER A 10 12.95 4.52 8.87
C SER A 10 14.20 4.76 8.02
N ALA A 11 15.11 3.78 7.88
CA ALA A 11 16.39 3.93 7.20
C ALA A 11 16.31 4.09 5.67
N GLY A 12 15.26 3.60 5.00
CA GLY A 12 15.09 3.78 3.55
C GLY A 12 14.72 5.22 3.18
N VAL A 13 13.76 5.79 3.92
CA VAL A 13 13.34 7.19 3.81
C VAL A 13 14.39 8.12 4.42
N ALA A 14 15.04 7.71 5.52
CA ALA A 14 16.13 8.47 6.14
C ALA A 14 17.42 8.47 5.30
N ARG A 15 17.69 7.43 4.50
CA ARG A 15 18.80 7.46 3.50
C ARG A 15 18.49 8.45 2.38
N ALA A 16 17.27 8.42 1.83
CA ALA A 16 16.84 9.41 0.85
C ALA A 16 16.91 10.86 1.38
N LEU A 17 16.68 11.06 2.68
CA LEU A 17 16.84 12.35 3.38
C LEU A 17 18.30 12.72 3.69
N ALA A 18 19.18 11.75 3.92
CA ALA A 18 20.60 11.98 4.21
C ALA A 18 21.39 12.41 2.95
N ASP A 19 20.89 12.04 1.77
CA ASP A 19 21.48 12.38 0.47
C ASP A 19 20.90 13.71 -0.10
N GLY A 20 19.96 14.35 0.60
CA GLY A 20 19.25 15.57 0.16
C GLY A 20 19.93 16.88 0.59
N ASP A 21 20.23 17.72 -0.39
CA ASP A 21 20.93 19.00 -0.29
C ASP A 21 20.07 20.16 0.24
N GLY A 22 19.39 20.01 1.38
CA GLY A 22 18.71 21.15 2.04
C GLY A 22 17.66 21.90 1.18
N SER A 23 17.22 21.29 0.08
CA SER A 23 16.18 21.78 -0.81
C SER A 23 14.79 21.56 -0.19
N GLY A 24 13.79 22.34 -0.62
CA GLY A 24 12.38 22.20 -0.20
C GLY A 24 11.82 20.78 -0.34
N ALA A 25 12.41 19.97 -1.24
CA ALA A 25 12.13 18.55 -1.40
C ALA A 25 12.39 17.72 -0.11
N GLY A 26 13.49 17.98 0.60
CA GLY A 26 13.80 17.27 1.85
C GLY A 26 12.81 17.59 2.97
N ALA A 27 12.25 18.80 2.97
CA ALA A 27 11.22 19.18 3.93
C ALA A 27 9.87 18.50 3.63
N THR A 28 9.54 18.26 2.36
CA THR A 28 8.33 17.50 1.97
C THR A 28 8.49 16.02 2.31
N ASP A 29 9.63 15.42 1.98
CA ASP A 29 9.91 14.02 2.31
C ASP A 29 9.89 13.75 3.83
N LEU A 30 10.41 14.69 4.63
CA LEU A 30 10.31 14.61 6.09
C LEU A 30 8.85 14.68 6.57
N ARG A 31 8.02 15.54 5.98
CA ARG A 31 6.59 15.63 6.34
C ARG A 31 5.84 14.36 5.98
N LEU A 32 6.13 13.75 4.83
CA LEU A 32 5.58 12.46 4.42
C LEU A 32 5.96 11.35 5.41
N LEU A 33 7.23 11.31 5.84
CA LEU A 33 7.69 10.34 6.84
C LEU A 33 6.98 10.53 8.19
N LEU A 34 6.84 11.77 8.67
CA LEU A 34 6.14 12.05 9.92
C LEU A 34 4.64 11.71 9.84
N ALA A 35 4.03 11.88 8.67
CA ALA A 35 2.64 11.46 8.43
C ALA A 35 2.51 9.93 8.46
N LEU A 36 3.43 9.19 7.81
CA LEU A 36 3.49 7.73 7.86
C LEU A 36 3.63 7.21 9.29
N LEU A 37 4.52 7.81 10.08
CA LEU A 37 4.71 7.44 11.48
C LEU A 37 3.45 7.71 12.32
N ALA A 38 2.79 8.86 12.11
CA ALA A 38 1.53 9.17 12.78
C ALA A 38 0.43 8.16 12.41
N ALA A 39 0.32 7.77 11.14
CA ALA A 39 -0.62 6.74 10.69
C ALA A 39 -0.32 5.38 11.33
N ARG A 40 0.96 5.01 11.43
CA ARG A 40 1.41 3.78 12.11
C ARG A 40 1.05 3.76 13.59
N ASP A 41 1.12 4.89 14.26
CA ASP A 41 0.77 5.03 15.67
C ASP A 41 -0.76 5.18 15.88
N GLY A 42 -1.58 5.04 14.84
CA GLY A 42 -3.05 5.20 14.90
C GLY A 42 -3.51 6.65 15.02
N ARG A 43 -2.60 7.63 14.95
CA ARG A 43 -2.89 9.08 15.00
C ARG A 43 -3.32 9.59 13.63
N PHE A 44 -4.45 9.07 13.13
CA PHE A 44 -4.90 9.30 11.75
C PHE A 44 -5.24 10.76 11.43
N ASP A 45 -5.89 11.48 12.34
CA ASP A 45 -6.24 12.90 12.11
C ASP A 45 -4.97 13.74 11.91
N GLU A 46 -3.95 13.43 12.68
CA GLU A 46 -2.66 14.08 12.64
C GLU A 46 -1.88 13.71 11.36
N ALA A 47 -1.96 12.46 10.91
CA ALA A 47 -1.39 12.03 9.64
C ALA A 47 -2.07 12.72 8.44
N ILE A 48 -3.41 12.76 8.42
CA ILE A 48 -4.20 13.45 7.39
C ILE A 48 -3.88 14.95 7.37
N ARG A 49 -3.79 15.60 8.53
CA ARG A 49 -3.39 17.01 8.64
C ARG A 49 -2.01 17.25 8.02
N ARG A 50 -1.03 16.39 8.33
CA ARG A 50 0.33 16.50 7.77
C ARG A 50 0.37 16.30 6.25
N TYR A 51 -0.41 15.36 5.70
CA TYR A 51 -0.52 15.21 4.25
C TYR A 51 -1.14 16.45 3.60
N GLY A 52 -2.16 17.04 4.21
CA GLY A 52 -2.73 18.32 3.76
C GLY A 52 -1.74 19.48 3.81
N GLU A 53 -0.91 19.55 4.85
CA GLU A 53 0.15 20.56 4.96
C GLU A 53 1.24 20.39 3.91
N ALA A 54 1.67 19.16 3.65
CA ALA A 54 2.63 18.86 2.59
C ALA A 54 2.05 19.20 1.21
N ALA A 55 0.79 18.84 0.93
CA ALA A 55 0.11 19.18 -0.32
C ALA A 55 -0.04 20.70 -0.54
N ARG A 56 -0.24 21.48 0.54
CA ARG A 56 -0.31 22.95 0.46
C ARG A 56 1.07 23.60 0.32
N GLY A 57 2.10 23.00 0.92
CA GLY A 57 3.47 23.49 0.85
C GLY A 57 4.10 23.31 -0.54
N ASP A 58 3.74 22.23 -1.23
CA ASP A 58 4.12 21.99 -2.63
C ASP A 58 2.93 21.39 -3.41
N PRO A 59 2.10 22.24 -4.03
CA PRO A 59 0.95 21.78 -4.81
C PRO A 59 1.31 20.94 -6.05
N SER A 60 2.57 21.00 -6.50
CA SER A 60 3.06 20.24 -7.66
C SER A 60 3.45 18.81 -7.30
N ASP A 61 3.73 18.54 -6.02
CA ASP A 61 3.96 17.19 -5.53
C ASP A 61 2.61 16.48 -5.29
N HIS A 62 2.36 15.43 -6.06
CA HIS A 62 1.13 14.65 -5.97
C HIS A 62 1.15 13.61 -4.84
N ARG A 63 2.33 13.25 -4.32
CA ARG A 63 2.49 12.18 -3.30
C ARG A 63 1.66 12.45 -2.04
N PRO A 64 1.67 13.66 -1.43
CA PRO A 64 0.88 13.92 -0.23
C PRO A 64 -0.64 13.79 -0.45
N LYS A 65 -1.16 14.24 -1.61
CA LYS A 65 -2.58 14.12 -1.93
C LYS A 65 -3.01 12.67 -2.10
N ALA A 66 -2.24 11.89 -2.86
CA ALA A 66 -2.49 10.47 -3.07
C ALA A 66 -2.45 9.68 -1.75
N LEU A 67 -1.44 9.90 -0.92
CA LEU A 67 -1.30 9.24 0.37
C LEU A 67 -2.42 9.66 1.35
N GLY A 68 -2.72 10.96 1.42
CA GLY A 68 -3.83 11.46 2.24
C GLY A 68 -5.17 10.85 1.83
N HIS A 69 -5.42 10.73 0.53
CA HIS A 69 -6.62 10.10 0.01
C HIS A 69 -6.74 8.63 0.42
N VAL A 70 -5.69 7.83 0.18
CA VAL A 70 -5.66 6.40 0.57
C VAL A 70 -5.91 6.25 2.07
N LEU A 71 -5.30 7.11 2.90
CA LEU A 71 -5.52 7.07 4.34
C LEU A 71 -6.97 7.39 4.72
N CYS A 72 -7.60 8.38 4.08
CA CYS A 72 -9.01 8.70 4.29
C CYS A 72 -9.91 7.50 3.96
N LEU A 73 -9.66 6.79 2.85
CA LEU A 73 -10.38 5.57 2.50
C LEU A 73 -10.22 4.48 3.57
N MET A 74 -8.99 4.23 4.02
CA MET A 74 -8.69 3.21 5.02
C MET A 74 -9.27 3.50 6.41
N THR A 75 -9.56 4.77 6.69
CA THR A 75 -10.09 5.25 7.97
C THR A 75 -11.58 5.62 7.91
N GLY A 76 -12.20 5.53 6.73
CA GLY A 76 -13.59 5.96 6.47
C GLY A 76 -13.83 7.43 6.71
N ARG A 77 -12.78 8.26 6.61
CA ARG A 77 -12.87 9.70 6.83
C ARG A 77 -13.21 10.42 5.52
N PRO A 78 -13.88 11.57 5.60
CA PRO A 78 -14.15 12.37 4.41
C PRO A 78 -12.83 12.83 3.79
N VAL A 79 -12.76 12.73 2.47
CA VAL A 79 -11.56 13.03 1.69
C VAL A 79 -11.23 14.54 1.67
N GLY A 80 -12.21 15.43 1.92
CA GLY A 80 -11.99 16.87 2.02
C GLY A 80 -11.26 17.44 0.79
N ASP A 81 -10.26 18.29 1.01
CA ASP A 81 -9.37 18.87 -0.02
C ASP A 81 -8.26 17.90 -0.49
N LEU A 82 -8.22 16.68 0.04
CA LEU A 82 -7.28 15.62 -0.35
C LEU A 82 -7.86 14.74 -1.47
N ARG A 83 -8.77 15.28 -2.29
CA ARG A 83 -9.35 14.55 -3.40
C ARG A 83 -8.24 14.19 -4.39
N TRP A 84 -7.94 12.90 -4.44
CA TRP A 84 -7.09 12.35 -5.49
C TRP A 84 -7.77 12.40 -6.86
N GLU A 85 -9.07 12.72 -6.95
CA GLU A 85 -9.87 12.76 -8.19
C GLU A 85 -9.77 14.11 -8.91
N ASP A 86 -9.18 15.14 -8.30
CA ASP A 86 -8.74 16.37 -9.00
C ASP A 86 -7.50 16.08 -9.89
N ALA A 87 -7.39 14.85 -10.39
CA ALA A 87 -6.25 14.18 -11.00
C ALA A 87 -6.38 13.95 -12.50
N ASP A 88 -6.93 14.92 -13.23
CA ASP A 88 -6.58 15.03 -14.65
C ASP A 88 -5.07 15.29 -14.83
N ASP A 89 -4.39 15.74 -13.77
CA ASP A 89 -2.96 16.01 -13.74
C ASP A 89 -2.11 14.82 -13.28
N ILE A 90 -2.60 13.80 -12.56
CA ILE A 90 -1.72 12.74 -12.02
C ILE A 90 -1.29 11.72 -13.07
N PRO A 91 -2.21 11.10 -13.85
CA PRO A 91 -1.80 10.26 -14.98
C PRO A 91 -0.95 11.04 -15.97
N ARG A 92 -1.16 12.37 -16.11
CA ARG A 92 -0.38 13.26 -16.97
C ARG A 92 1.00 13.64 -16.38
N ALA A 93 1.10 13.87 -15.08
CA ALA A 93 2.33 14.23 -14.38
C ALA A 93 3.22 13.01 -14.11
N LEU A 94 2.61 11.83 -14.02
CA LEU A 94 3.28 10.53 -13.97
C LEU A 94 3.44 9.90 -15.35
N ALA A 95 2.80 10.45 -16.40
CA ALA A 95 2.91 9.93 -17.77
C ALA A 95 4.37 9.99 -18.22
N GLY A 96 4.88 8.84 -18.63
CA GLY A 96 6.24 8.72 -19.17
C GLY A 96 7.35 8.55 -18.13
N ASP A 97 7.03 8.60 -16.83
CA ASP A 97 8.03 8.40 -15.76
C ASP A 97 7.66 7.19 -14.88
N ALA A 98 8.04 6.00 -15.35
CA ALA A 98 7.82 4.75 -14.65
C ALA A 98 8.49 4.72 -13.25
N ALA A 99 9.56 5.48 -13.05
CA ALA A 99 10.26 5.54 -11.76
C ALA A 99 9.44 6.33 -10.73
N LYS A 100 8.86 7.47 -11.11
CA LYS A 100 7.93 8.22 -10.24
C LYS A 100 6.67 7.43 -9.91
N VAL A 101 6.12 6.72 -10.89
CA VAL A 101 4.98 5.81 -10.67
C VAL A 101 5.35 4.75 -9.63
N ALA A 102 6.46 4.06 -9.81
CA ALA A 102 6.93 3.02 -8.88
C ALA A 102 7.18 3.59 -7.47
N GLN A 103 7.76 4.79 -7.37
CA GLN A 103 7.99 5.45 -6.08
C GLN A 103 6.69 5.78 -5.36
N LEU A 104 5.68 6.29 -6.07
CA LEU A 104 4.37 6.56 -5.48
C LEU A 104 3.72 5.28 -4.96
N PHE A 105 3.72 4.21 -5.76
CA PHE A 105 3.17 2.92 -5.32
C PHE A 105 3.91 2.36 -4.10
N ALA A 106 5.23 2.47 -4.05
CA ALA A 106 6.00 2.04 -2.88
C ALA A 106 5.62 2.84 -1.61
N LEU A 107 5.35 4.14 -1.72
CA LEU A 107 4.86 4.94 -0.60
C LEU A 107 3.43 4.56 -0.19
N VAL A 108 2.58 4.21 -1.15
CA VAL A 108 1.22 3.71 -0.87
C VAL A 108 1.30 2.37 -0.14
N ASP A 109 2.15 1.44 -0.58
CA ASP A 109 2.39 0.18 0.12
C ASP A 109 2.85 0.39 1.57
N GLU A 110 3.76 1.35 1.79
CA GLU A 110 4.20 1.73 3.14
C GLU A 110 3.05 2.26 4.00
N LEU A 111 2.22 3.14 3.44
CA LEU A 111 1.07 3.70 4.14
C LEU A 111 0.04 2.63 4.48
N VAL A 112 -0.24 1.69 3.56
CA VAL A 112 -1.20 0.61 3.77
C VAL A 112 -0.76 -0.25 4.96
N VAL A 113 0.50 -0.65 5.01
CA VAL A 113 1.05 -1.41 6.15
C VAL A 113 1.03 -0.57 7.43
N ALA A 114 1.43 0.71 7.36
CA ALA A 114 1.43 1.60 8.51
C ALA A 114 0.02 1.78 9.09
N ALA A 115 -0.96 2.13 8.27
CA ALA A 115 -2.32 2.35 8.72
C ALA A 115 -2.98 1.06 9.24
N ALA A 116 -2.65 -0.11 8.67
CA ALA A 116 -3.05 -1.40 9.24
C ALA A 116 -2.49 -1.61 10.66
N LEU A 117 -1.20 -1.34 10.88
CA LEU A 117 -0.57 -1.40 12.21
C LEU A 117 -1.19 -0.39 13.19
N GLY A 118 -1.59 0.78 12.70
CA GLY A 118 -2.30 1.80 13.48
C GLY A 118 -3.75 1.48 13.79
N GLY A 119 -4.28 0.35 13.32
CA GLY A 119 -5.67 -0.08 13.57
C GLY A 119 -6.70 0.62 12.70
N ALA A 120 -6.35 0.99 11.46
CA ALA A 120 -7.30 1.60 10.55
C ALA A 120 -8.49 0.65 10.27
N PRO A 121 -9.74 1.09 10.48
CA PRO A 121 -10.91 0.21 10.52
C PRO A 121 -11.19 -0.52 9.21
N PHE A 122 -10.76 0.03 8.07
CA PHE A 122 -10.95 -0.59 6.75
C PHE A 122 -9.68 -1.22 6.19
N ALA A 123 -8.56 -1.22 6.95
CA ALA A 123 -7.35 -1.93 6.55
C ALA A 123 -7.53 -3.45 6.53
N ILE A 124 -8.48 -3.96 7.33
CA ILE A 124 -8.83 -5.37 7.43
C ILE A 124 -10.33 -5.50 7.20
N ARG A 125 -10.78 -5.59 5.94
CA ARG A 125 -12.18 -5.88 5.62
C ARG A 125 -12.39 -7.36 5.26
N PRO A 126 -13.49 -8.00 5.72
CA PRO A 126 -13.96 -9.24 5.12
C PRO A 126 -14.37 -8.98 3.65
N GLU A 127 -14.21 -10.00 2.80
CA GLU A 127 -14.29 -9.93 1.33
C GLU A 127 -15.65 -9.48 0.75
N GLU A 128 -16.69 -9.28 1.56
CA GLU A 128 -18.08 -9.21 1.11
C GLU A 128 -18.54 -7.84 0.56
N GLU A 129 -17.77 -6.76 0.74
CA GLU A 129 -18.18 -5.44 0.27
C GLU A 129 -17.17 -4.87 -0.74
N GLY A 130 -17.56 -4.91 -2.02
CA GLY A 130 -16.79 -4.47 -3.19
C GLY A 130 -16.38 -2.99 -3.16
N GLY A 131 -15.39 -2.67 -2.32
CA GLY A 131 -14.73 -1.37 -2.26
C GLY A 131 -13.62 -1.23 -3.30
N PHE A 132 -13.35 0.02 -3.71
CA PHE A 132 -12.37 0.43 -4.72
C PHE A 132 -10.91 0.08 -4.37
N LEU A 133 -10.59 -0.17 -3.10
CA LEU A 133 -9.29 -0.69 -2.70
C LEU A 133 -9.36 -2.22 -2.78
N PRO A 134 -8.65 -2.87 -3.71
CA PRO A 134 -8.72 -4.32 -3.84
C PRO A 134 -8.30 -4.96 -2.52
N GLN A 135 -9.26 -5.61 -1.85
CA GLN A 135 -9.03 -6.58 -0.79
C GLN A 135 -8.05 -6.09 0.29
N SER A 136 -8.43 -5.13 1.14
CA SER A 136 -7.50 -4.45 2.05
C SER A 136 -6.62 -5.38 2.89
N ASN A 137 -7.14 -6.54 3.31
CA ASN A 137 -6.35 -7.62 3.91
C ASN A 137 -5.24 -8.16 2.99
N LEU A 138 -5.60 -8.54 1.78
CA LEU A 138 -4.66 -9.06 0.80
C LEU A 138 -3.70 -7.95 0.34
N GLY A 139 -4.16 -6.72 0.15
CA GLY A 139 -3.32 -5.55 -0.10
C GLY A 139 -2.25 -5.38 0.98
N VAL A 140 -2.64 -5.37 2.26
CA VAL A 140 -1.69 -5.31 3.39
C VAL A 140 -0.71 -6.48 3.37
N VAL A 141 -1.19 -7.72 3.18
CA VAL A 141 -0.33 -8.92 3.12
C VAL A 141 0.67 -8.84 1.97
N ARG A 142 0.25 -8.37 0.79
CA ARG A 142 1.11 -8.18 -0.38
C ARG A 142 2.13 -7.10 -0.15
N SER A 143 1.72 -5.91 0.29
CA SER A 143 2.63 -4.80 0.57
C SER A 143 3.67 -5.19 1.64
N ALA A 144 3.25 -5.92 2.68
CA ALA A 144 4.17 -6.45 3.69
C ALA A 144 5.15 -7.48 3.13
N ALA A 145 4.67 -8.40 2.28
CA ALA A 145 5.49 -9.42 1.65
C ALA A 145 6.48 -8.87 0.64
N ASP A 146 6.05 -7.91 -0.20
CA ASP A 146 6.90 -7.23 -1.17
C ASP A 146 8.02 -6.47 -0.43
N ARG A 147 7.69 -5.78 0.68
CA ARG A 147 8.68 -5.14 1.55
C ARG A 147 9.66 -6.14 2.17
N ALA A 148 9.17 -7.25 2.69
CA ALA A 148 10.03 -8.32 3.22
C ALA A 148 10.94 -8.88 2.11
N GLY A 149 10.40 -9.07 0.90
CA GLY A 149 11.12 -9.53 -0.27
C GLY A 149 12.27 -8.62 -0.68
N VAL A 150 12.06 -7.29 -0.65
CA VAL A 150 13.12 -6.29 -0.88
C VAL A 150 14.20 -6.37 0.19
N GLY A 151 13.82 -6.40 1.47
CA GLY A 151 14.78 -6.51 2.58
C GLY A 151 15.64 -7.78 2.49
N LEU A 152 15.02 -8.91 2.17
CA LEU A 152 15.72 -10.18 1.95
C LEU A 152 16.63 -10.11 0.72
N ALA A 153 16.21 -9.48 -0.38
CA ALA A 153 17.05 -9.30 -1.56
C ALA A 153 18.29 -8.45 -1.28
N VAL A 154 18.16 -7.40 -0.45
CA VAL A 154 19.30 -6.59 0.00
C VAL A 154 20.23 -7.41 0.88
N ALA A 155 19.69 -8.15 1.86
CA ALA A 155 20.49 -9.00 2.74
C ALA A 155 21.28 -10.07 1.97
N LEU A 156 20.75 -10.58 0.86
CA LEU A 156 21.42 -11.57 0.01
C LEU A 156 22.61 -11.01 -0.79
N ARG A 157 22.78 -9.68 -0.87
CA ARG A 157 23.94 -9.03 -1.52
C ARG A 157 25.17 -8.95 -0.61
N ASP A 158 25.08 -9.45 0.62
CA ASP A 158 26.22 -9.52 1.53
C ASP A 158 27.16 -10.66 1.09
N ASP A 159 28.31 -10.28 0.55
CA ASP A 159 29.33 -11.21 0.02
C ASP A 159 30.01 -12.02 1.13
N GLU A 160 30.09 -11.46 2.35
CA GLU A 160 30.68 -12.10 3.54
C GLU A 160 29.72 -13.11 4.20
N MET A 161 28.49 -13.23 3.70
CA MET A 161 27.49 -14.11 4.29
C MET A 161 27.83 -15.60 4.09
N PRO A 162 27.81 -16.43 5.16
CA PRO A 162 27.99 -17.88 5.04
C PRO A 162 26.95 -18.49 4.09
N VAL A 163 27.39 -19.43 3.24
CA VAL A 163 26.56 -20.08 2.21
C VAL A 163 25.27 -20.68 2.79
N ALA A 164 25.34 -21.33 3.96
CA ALA A 164 24.16 -21.90 4.61
C ALA A 164 23.11 -20.84 4.96
N LYS A 165 23.54 -19.68 5.47
CA LYS A 165 22.64 -18.57 5.80
C LYS A 165 22.08 -17.91 4.54
N ARG A 166 22.91 -17.77 3.49
CA ARG A 166 22.48 -17.28 2.18
C ARG A 166 21.37 -18.16 1.58
N LEU A 167 21.52 -19.49 1.68
CA LEU A 167 20.51 -20.44 1.23
C LEU A 167 19.21 -20.33 2.04
N GLN A 168 19.30 -20.17 3.36
CA GLN A 168 18.12 -19.97 4.22
C GLN A 168 17.35 -18.70 3.87
N LEU A 169 18.03 -17.57 3.67
CA LEU A 169 17.38 -16.32 3.27
C LEU A 169 16.77 -16.40 1.87
N ALA A 170 17.45 -17.07 0.93
CA ALA A 170 16.91 -17.31 -0.40
C ALA A 170 15.65 -18.18 -0.35
N ALA A 171 15.65 -19.25 0.45
CA ALA A 171 14.50 -20.12 0.65
C ALA A 171 13.33 -19.38 1.29
N LEU A 172 13.59 -18.57 2.33
CA LEU A 172 12.57 -17.73 2.97
C LEU A 172 11.93 -16.74 1.99
N ARG A 173 12.75 -16.06 1.17
CA ARG A 173 12.27 -15.13 0.15
C ARG A 173 11.37 -15.82 -0.89
N ALA A 174 11.80 -16.98 -1.38
CA ALA A 174 11.02 -17.75 -2.36
C ALA A 174 9.70 -18.26 -1.75
N PHE A 175 9.75 -18.78 -0.52
CA PHE A 175 8.56 -19.24 0.20
C PHE A 175 7.54 -18.11 0.38
N LEU A 176 7.96 -16.95 0.90
CA LEU A 176 7.08 -15.80 1.08
C LEU A 176 6.42 -15.37 -0.23
N HIS A 177 7.20 -15.30 -1.31
CA HIS A 177 6.69 -14.92 -2.63
C HIS A 177 5.61 -15.90 -3.12
N VAL A 178 5.89 -17.20 -3.09
CA VAL A 178 4.95 -18.24 -3.54
C VAL A 178 3.70 -18.30 -2.65
N SER A 179 3.87 -18.22 -1.33
CA SER A 179 2.74 -18.24 -0.40
C SER A 179 1.81 -17.07 -0.63
N VAL A 180 2.34 -15.86 -0.79
CA VAL A 180 1.54 -14.66 -1.04
C VAL A 180 0.87 -14.76 -2.41
N GLU A 181 1.60 -15.12 -3.45
CA GLU A 181 1.02 -15.29 -4.80
C GLU A 181 -0.11 -16.34 -4.82
N SER A 182 0.01 -17.42 -4.03
CA SER A 182 -1.03 -18.43 -3.91
C SER A 182 -2.32 -17.88 -3.30
N LEU A 183 -2.24 -16.99 -2.29
CA LEU A 183 -3.41 -16.34 -1.70
C LEU A 183 -4.19 -15.51 -2.73
N PHE A 184 -3.49 -14.90 -3.69
CA PHE A 184 -4.10 -14.14 -4.80
C PHE A 184 -4.66 -15.02 -5.92
N LYS A 185 -4.04 -16.17 -6.19
CA LYS A 185 -4.54 -17.17 -7.15
C LYS A 185 -5.77 -17.89 -6.63
N THR A 186 -5.86 -18.16 -5.32
CA THR A 186 -7.01 -18.83 -4.72
C THR A 186 -8.23 -17.91 -4.64
N SER A 187 -8.03 -16.61 -4.39
CA SER A 187 -9.13 -15.62 -4.37
C SER A 187 -9.73 -15.35 -5.76
N THR A 188 -8.95 -15.47 -6.85
CA THR A 188 -9.50 -15.46 -8.22
C THR A 188 -10.34 -16.70 -8.55
N VAL A 189 -10.01 -17.87 -7.99
CA VAL A 189 -10.83 -19.11 -8.11
C VAL A 189 -12.11 -19.02 -7.27
N PHE A 190 -12.06 -18.36 -6.12
CA PHE A 190 -13.24 -18.16 -5.26
C PHE A 190 -14.26 -17.21 -5.92
N VAL A 191 -13.80 -16.10 -6.50
CA VAL A 191 -14.65 -15.17 -7.26
C VAL A 191 -15.28 -15.85 -8.49
N ALA A 192 -14.54 -16.69 -9.22
CA ALA A 192 -15.08 -17.46 -10.35
C ALA A 192 -16.15 -18.50 -9.95
N LYS A 193 -16.21 -18.90 -8.68
CA LYS A 193 -17.21 -19.84 -8.15
C LYS A 193 -18.52 -19.15 -7.75
N PHE A 194 -18.48 -17.85 -7.45
CA PHE A 194 -19.65 -17.00 -7.13
C PHE A 194 -20.21 -16.22 -8.33
N THR A 195 -19.52 -16.22 -9.47
CA THR A 195 -19.99 -15.58 -10.72
C THR A 195 -20.56 -16.55 -11.75
N LYS A 196 -20.67 -17.85 -11.43
CA LYS A 196 -21.53 -18.72 -12.25
C LYS A 196 -22.99 -18.30 -12.05
N PRO A 197 -23.70 -17.86 -13.09
CA PRO A 197 -25.13 -17.65 -12.97
C PRO A 197 -25.79 -18.97 -12.55
N LYS A 198 -26.76 -18.91 -11.64
CA LYS A 198 -27.73 -19.99 -11.46
C LYS A 198 -28.51 -20.12 -12.77
N GLU A 199 -28.00 -20.90 -13.70
CA GLU A 199 -28.80 -21.35 -14.84
C GLU A 199 -29.74 -22.45 -14.34
N GLY A 200 -31.04 -22.17 -14.44
CA GLY A 200 -32.12 -23.13 -14.33
C GLY A 200 -32.70 -23.29 -12.93
N GLU A 201 -33.75 -22.52 -12.62
CA GLU A 201 -35.06 -23.09 -12.32
C GLU A 201 -36.11 -21.96 -12.26
N ASP A 202 -37.28 -22.25 -12.83
CA ASP A 202 -38.57 -21.57 -12.71
C ASP A 202 -38.88 -20.37 -13.63
N GLN A 203 -38.96 -20.67 -14.93
CA GLN A 203 -40.06 -20.16 -15.75
C GLN A 203 -41.29 -21.07 -15.53
N GLU A 204 -42.26 -20.70 -14.68
CA GLU A 204 -43.68 -21.05 -14.87
C GLU A 204 -44.61 -20.40 -13.80
N SER A 205 -44.88 -19.10 -13.88
CA SER A 205 -46.14 -18.55 -13.34
C SER A 205 -46.43 -17.14 -13.88
N ASP A 206 -46.68 -17.01 -15.17
CA ASP A 206 -47.37 -15.82 -15.71
C ASP A 206 -48.24 -16.22 -16.90
N LYS A 207 -49.32 -16.94 -16.57
CA LYS A 207 -50.50 -17.14 -17.43
C LYS A 207 -51.77 -17.10 -16.59
N GLU A 208 -52.00 -16.01 -15.86
CA GLU A 208 -53.36 -15.67 -15.41
C GLU A 208 -53.49 -14.21 -14.96
N ALA A 209 -53.42 -13.24 -15.89
CA ALA A 209 -54.00 -11.90 -15.70
C ALA A 209 -53.96 -11.08 -17.00
N ALA A 210 -54.76 -11.47 -17.98
CA ALA A 210 -55.21 -10.55 -19.05
C ALA A 210 -56.55 -11.05 -19.57
N ALA A 211 -57.60 -10.71 -18.82
CA ALA A 211 -58.92 -10.44 -19.38
C ALA A 211 -58.90 -9.05 -20.04
#